data_AF-A0A8X6RFW5-F1
#
_entry.id   AF-A0A8X6RFW5-F1
#
_cell.length_a   1.000
_cell.length_b   1.000
_cell.length_c   1.000
_cell.angle_alpha   90.00
_cell.angle_beta   90.00
_cell.angle_gamma   90.00
#
_symmetry.space_group_name_H-M   'P 1'
#
loop_
_entity.id
_entity.type
_entity.pdbx_description
1 polymer ?
#
loop_
_entity_poly.entity_id
_entity_poly.type
_entity_poly.pdbx_seq_one_letter_code
_entity_poly.pdbx_strand_id
1 'polypeptide(L)'
;MFKNCRKEDLRIVALELGETVAEKVTIVELTEIIKENKYFKEDVEFVKELIQYTIEDRKRAEEDRKKEAENRLREKELELELARLNVNSDNERTGEGCNTLDALVKSVRILTVKVPNRPEGWAFFFASLEKAFVSKKCAREIQVGDFIKFVGRKSFKCVNIC
;
A
#
# COMPACT_ATOMS: atom_id res chain seq x y z
N MET A 1 13.69 46.05 21.26
CA MET A 1 14.01 45.04 20.23
C MET A 1 12.87 44.05 20.18
N PHE A 2 12.36 43.75 18.99
CA PHE A 2 11.31 42.74 18.81
C PHE A 2 11.87 41.37 19.21
N LYS A 3 11.30 40.73 20.24
CA LYS A 3 11.81 39.45 20.75
C LYS A 3 11.31 38.31 19.85
N ASN A 4 12.14 37.29 19.62
CA ASN A 4 11.82 36.09 18.83
C ASN A 4 11.40 36.31 17.36
N CYS A 5 11.71 37.47 16.79
CA CYS A 5 11.44 37.79 15.40
C CYS A 5 12.59 37.34 14.50
N ARG A 6 12.26 36.69 13.39
CA ARG A 6 13.19 36.42 12.28
C ARG A 6 13.16 37.59 11.30
N LYS A 7 14.16 37.63 10.41
CA LYS A 7 14.24 38.63 9.33
C LYS A 7 12.98 38.60 8.45
N GLU A 8 12.48 37.41 8.17
CA GLU A 8 11.30 37.19 7.35
C GLU A 8 10.04 37.76 8.00
N ASP A 9 9.89 37.63 9.32
CA ASP A 9 8.75 38.18 10.06
C ASP A 9 8.72 39.71 9.94
N LEU A 10 9.87 40.36 10.16
CA LEU A 10 9.99 41.81 10.04
C LEU A 10 9.74 42.29 8.60
N ARG A 11 10.12 41.48 7.61
CA ARG A 11 9.83 41.79 6.21
C ARG A 11 8.34 41.74 5.92
N ILE A 12 7.62 40.75 6.44
CA ILE A 12 6.16 40.65 6.29
C ILE A 12 5.49 41.84 6.97
N VAL A 13 5.88 42.14 8.21
CA VAL A 13 5.34 43.28 8.97
C VAL A 13 5.55 44.59 8.22
N ALA A 14 6.75 44.84 7.69
CA ALA A 14 7.02 46.05 6.91
C ALA A 14 6.12 46.13 5.66
N LEU A 15 5.91 45.01 4.95
CA LEU A 15 4.99 44.95 3.81
C LEU A 15 3.54 45.22 4.21
N GLU A 16 3.08 44.68 5.35
CA GLU A 16 1.73 44.93 5.86
C GLU A 16 1.51 46.37 6.32
N LEU A 17 2.55 47.02 6.84
CA LEU A 17 2.55 48.45 7.16
C LEU A 17 2.60 49.35 5.91
N GLY A 18 2.66 48.75 4.71
CA GLY A 18 2.67 49.44 3.42
C GLY A 18 4.06 49.91 2.98
N GLU A 19 5.13 49.43 3.62
CA GLU A 19 6.51 49.80 3.28
C GLU A 19 7.07 48.91 2.17
N THR A 20 7.80 49.51 1.24
CA THR A 20 8.55 48.77 0.21
C THR A 20 9.87 48.27 0.74
N VAL A 21 10.05 46.95 0.76
CA VAL A 21 11.27 46.30 1.27
C VAL A 21 12.16 45.79 0.13
N ALA A 22 13.39 46.29 0.07
CA ALA A 22 14.41 45.80 -0.85
C ALA A 22 14.82 44.34 -0.56
N GLU A 23 15.23 43.60 -1.59
CA GLU A 23 15.58 42.18 -1.46
C GLU A 23 16.80 41.94 -0.54
N LYS A 24 17.77 42.86 -0.55
CA LYS A 24 19.02 42.79 0.24
C LYS A 24 18.98 43.64 1.51
N VAL A 25 17.83 43.75 2.15
CA VAL A 25 17.71 44.48 3.42
C VAL A 25 18.28 43.67 4.60
N THR A 26 18.83 44.34 5.59
CA THR A 26 19.28 43.76 6.87
C THR A 26 18.19 43.83 7.94
N ILE A 27 18.34 43.08 9.04
CA ILE A 27 17.40 43.12 10.18
C ILE A 27 17.37 44.52 10.81
N VAL A 28 18.50 45.20 10.85
CA VAL A 28 18.62 46.55 11.43
C VAL A 28 17.84 47.55 10.59
N GLU A 29 18.05 47.56 9.28
CA GLU A 29 17.32 48.43 8.34
C GLU A 29 15.81 48.16 8.38
N LEU A 30 15.38 46.89 8.42
CA LEU A 30 13.97 46.54 8.60
C LEU A 30 13.38 47.10 9.89
N THR A 31 14.14 47.02 10.98
CA THR A 31 13.71 47.54 12.29
C THR A 31 13.58 49.06 12.26
N GLU A 32 14.48 49.75 11.54
CA GLU A 32 14.42 51.20 11.35
C GLU A 32 13.22 51.61 10.51
N ILE A 33 12.99 50.94 9.37
CA ILE A 33 11.82 51.18 8.51
C ILE A 33 10.51 51.05 9.31
N ILE A 34 10.37 49.98 10.10
CA ILE A 34 9.17 49.77 10.92
C ILE A 34 9.02 50.88 11.97
N LYS A 35 10.11 51.32 12.61
CA LYS A 35 10.07 52.39 13.63
C LYS A 35 9.75 53.76 13.05
N GLU A 36 10.20 54.03 11.83
CA GLU A 36 9.97 55.30 11.16
C GLU A 36 8.57 55.42 10.55
N ASN A 37 7.89 54.28 10.34
CA ASN A 37 6.53 54.22 9.83
C ASN A 37 5.53 54.96 10.75
N LYS A 38 4.55 55.62 10.12
CA LYS A 38 3.53 56.42 10.83
C LYS A 38 2.74 55.61 11.85
N TYR A 39 2.40 54.35 11.56
CA TYR A 39 1.62 53.50 12.45
C TYR A 39 2.40 53.14 13.70
N PHE A 40 3.72 52.97 13.61
CA PHE A 40 4.55 52.74 14.78
C PHE A 40 4.64 53.98 15.68
N LYS A 41 4.61 55.18 15.10
CA LYS A 41 4.64 56.45 15.85
C LYS A 41 3.28 56.79 16.46
N GLU A 42 2.19 56.43 15.79
CA GLU A 42 0.81 56.65 16.25
C GLU A 42 0.37 55.60 17.28
N ASP A 43 0.58 54.32 16.98
CA ASP A 43 0.15 53.20 17.80
C ASP A 43 1.22 52.09 17.85
N VAL A 44 2.09 52.21 18.85
CA VAL A 44 3.16 51.24 19.09
C VAL A 44 2.61 49.85 19.43
N GLU A 45 1.46 49.75 20.11
CA GLU A 45 0.93 48.44 20.50
C GLU A 45 0.31 47.71 19.32
N PHE A 46 -0.40 48.42 18.44
CA PHE A 46 -0.86 47.84 17.18
C PHE A 46 0.28 47.16 16.41
N VAL A 47 1.43 47.84 16.27
CA VAL A 47 2.57 47.26 15.54
C VAL A 47 3.19 46.08 16.29
N LYS A 48 3.22 46.10 17.62
CA LYS A 48 3.68 44.96 18.42
C LYS A 48 2.74 43.75 18.30
N GLU A 49 1.43 43.98 18.32
CA GLU A 49 0.43 42.93 18.10
C GLU A 49 0.56 42.34 16.70
N LEU A 50 0.75 43.17 15.68
CA LEU A 50 0.99 42.73 14.30
C LEU A 50 2.24 41.84 14.20
N ILE A 51 3.32 42.22 14.87
CA ILE A 51 4.56 41.43 14.92
C ILE A 51 4.31 40.10 15.63
N GLN A 52 3.59 40.10 16.74
CA GLN A 52 3.26 38.88 17.47
C GLN A 52 2.39 37.96 16.62
N TYR A 53 1.36 38.50 15.97
CA TYR A 53 0.50 37.77 15.05
C TYR A 53 1.32 37.11 13.93
N THR A 54 2.23 37.86 13.30
CA THR A 54 3.10 37.33 12.23
C THR A 54 3.97 36.15 12.73
N ILE A 55 4.52 36.25 13.94
CA ILE A 55 5.30 35.17 14.55
C ILE A 55 4.45 33.93 14.81
N GLU A 56 3.24 34.13 15.34
CA GLU A 56 2.30 33.06 15.67
C GLU A 56 1.76 32.37 14.41
N ASP A 57 1.43 33.13 13.37
CA ASP A 57 0.98 32.60 12.09
C ASP A 57 2.05 31.70 11.45
N ARG A 58 3.31 32.14 11.43
CA ARG A 58 4.42 31.29 10.98
C ARG A 58 4.54 30.00 11.79
N LYS A 59 4.39 30.06 13.12
CA LYS A 59 4.46 28.86 13.97
C LYS A 59 3.33 27.89 13.62
N ARG A 60 2.11 28.40 13.44
CA ARG A 60 0.96 27.61 13.03
C ARG A 60 1.20 26.93 11.68
N ALA A 61 1.68 27.69 10.68
CA ALA A 61 1.99 27.15 9.37
C ALA A 61 3.05 26.02 9.42
N GLU A 62 4.05 26.14 10.30
CA GLU A 62 5.06 25.10 10.49
C GLU A 62 4.48 23.84 11.18
N GLU A 63 3.63 24.02 12.19
CA GLU A 63 2.93 22.92 12.85
C GLU A 63 2.01 22.16 11.88
N ASP A 64 1.29 22.88 11.02
CA ASP A 64 0.41 22.27 10.03
C ASP A 64 1.20 21.50 8.96
N ARG A 65 2.32 22.06 8.48
CA ARG A 65 3.26 21.34 7.59
C ARG A 65 3.80 20.08 8.24
N LYS A 66 4.12 20.12 9.54
CA LYS A 66 4.59 18.95 10.29
C LYS A 66 3.51 17.88 10.38
N LYS A 67 2.27 18.25 10.73
CA LYS A 67 1.13 17.31 10.77
C LYS A 67 0.86 16.68 9.42
N GLU A 68 0.92 17.46 8.35
CA GLU A 68 0.73 16.94 6.99
C GLU A 68 1.84 15.95 6.62
N ALA A 69 3.10 16.26 6.95
CA ALA A 69 4.22 15.35 6.72
C ALA A 69 4.09 14.04 7.53
N GLU A 70 3.66 14.12 8.79
CA GLU A 70 3.39 12.94 9.64
C GLU A 70 2.24 12.09 9.09
N ASN A 71 1.14 12.71 8.65
CA ASN A 71 0.03 12.01 8.02
C ASN A 71 0.47 11.30 6.73
N ARG A 72 1.24 11.97 5.87
CA ARG A 72 1.77 11.38 4.64
C ARG A 72 2.74 10.23 4.91
N LEU A 73 3.52 10.30 5.99
CA LEU A 73 4.38 9.20 6.40
C LEU A 73 3.55 8.01 6.86
N ARG A 74 2.53 8.25 7.70
CA ARG A 74 1.61 7.21 8.17
C ARG A 74 0.84 6.54 7.03
N GLU A 75 0.39 7.30 6.04
CA GLU A 75 -0.25 6.76 4.83
C GLU A 75 0.69 5.82 4.07
N LYS A 76 1.96 6.21 3.89
CA LYS A 76 2.97 5.36 3.24
C LYS A 76 3.29 4.10 4.03
N GLU A 77 3.33 4.19 5.36
CA GLU A 77 3.53 3.04 6.23
C GLU A 77 2.38 2.03 6.10
N LEU A 78 1.13 2.53 6.10
CA LEU A 78 -0.06 1.71 5.87
C LEU A 78 -0.05 1.08 4.47
N GLU A 79 0.32 1.83 3.44
CA GLU A 79 0.45 1.31 2.07
C GLU A 79 1.49 0.19 1.98
N LEU A 80 2.65 0.36 2.62
CA LEU A 80 3.68 -0.68 2.69
C LEU A 80 3.21 -1.91 3.46
N GLU A 81 2.47 -1.74 4.55
CA GLU A 81 1.90 -2.85 5.31
C GLU A 81 0.85 -3.62 4.50
N LEU A 82 -0.04 -2.92 3.80
CA LEU A 82 -0.99 -3.53 2.87
C LEU A 82 -0.29 -4.28 1.73
N ALA A 83 0.78 -3.70 1.17
CA ALA A 83 1.58 -4.37 0.14
C ALA A 83 2.24 -5.65 0.68
N ARG A 84 2.77 -5.63 1.92
CA ARG A 84 3.32 -6.83 2.57
C ARG A 84 2.26 -7.89 2.82
N LEU A 85 1.07 -7.51 3.27
CA LEU A 85 -0.04 -8.44 3.48
C LEU A 85 -0.54 -9.04 2.15
N ASN A 86 -0.60 -8.25 1.08
CA ASN A 86 -0.94 -8.74 -0.25
C ASN A 86 0.14 -9.70 -0.78
N VAL A 87 1.43 -9.37 -0.65
CA VAL A 87 2.54 -10.26 -1.03
C VAL A 87 2.55 -11.52 -0.16
N ASN A 88 2.24 -11.43 1.13
CA ASN A 88 2.09 -12.61 1.98
C ASN A 88 0.86 -13.43 1.59
N SER A 89 -0.24 -12.82 1.14
CA SER A 89 -1.39 -13.56 0.60
C SER A 89 -1.05 -14.28 -0.70
N ASP A 90 -0.14 -13.71 -1.52
CA ASP A 90 0.35 -14.34 -2.75
C ASP A 90 1.45 -15.39 -2.47
N ASN A 91 2.25 -15.21 -1.41
CA ASN A 91 3.21 -16.19 -0.90
C ASN A 91 2.56 -17.35 -0.14
N GLU A 92 1.46 -17.13 0.58
CA GLU A 92 0.64 -18.21 1.14
C GLU A 92 -0.19 -18.90 0.04
N ARG A 93 -0.52 -18.20 -1.06
CA ARG A 93 -1.04 -18.84 -2.29
C ARG A 93 0.01 -19.58 -3.12
N THR A 94 1.30 -19.36 -2.87
CA THR A 94 2.39 -20.13 -3.50
C THR A 94 3.09 -21.11 -2.56
N GLY A 95 2.69 -21.16 -1.28
CA GLY A 95 3.19 -22.09 -0.28
C GLY A 95 2.19 -23.12 0.24
N GLU A 96 0.88 -22.88 0.17
CA GLU A 96 -0.09 -23.78 0.79
C GLU A 96 -1.44 -23.80 0.04
N GLY A 97 -1.45 -24.44 -1.14
CA GLY A 97 -2.66 -24.40 -1.96
C GLY A 97 -2.69 -25.24 -3.22
N CYS A 98 -1.72 -26.12 -3.50
CA CYS A 98 -1.85 -27.13 -4.55
C CYS A 98 -2.89 -28.23 -4.21
N ASN A 99 -3.80 -27.96 -3.27
CA ASN A 99 -4.83 -28.89 -2.80
C ASN A 99 -6.22 -28.56 -3.36
N THR A 100 -6.35 -27.50 -4.16
CA THR A 100 -7.64 -27.24 -4.81
C THR A 100 -7.81 -28.20 -5.97
N LEU A 101 -8.75 -29.14 -5.76
CA LEU A 101 -9.36 -30.03 -6.75
C LEU A 101 -9.44 -29.43 -8.16
N ASP A 102 -9.64 -28.12 -8.26
CA ASP A 102 -9.72 -27.35 -9.50
C ASP A 102 -8.44 -27.37 -10.35
N ALA A 103 -7.25 -27.29 -9.74
CA ALA A 103 -5.97 -27.38 -10.45
C ALA A 103 -5.71 -28.81 -10.97
N LEU A 104 -6.06 -29.82 -10.16
CA LEU A 104 -6.00 -31.23 -10.56
C LEU A 104 -7.02 -31.56 -11.67
N VAL A 105 -8.23 -31.01 -11.59
CA VAL A 105 -9.26 -31.18 -12.65
C VAL A 105 -8.83 -30.48 -13.94
N LYS A 106 -8.16 -29.32 -13.85
CA LYS A 106 -7.58 -28.61 -15.00
C LYS A 106 -6.38 -29.33 -15.61
N SER A 107 -5.53 -30.00 -14.83
CA SER A 107 -4.44 -30.81 -15.36
C SER A 107 -4.93 -32.13 -15.98
N VAL A 108 -5.99 -32.73 -15.42
CA VAL A 108 -6.64 -33.94 -15.94
C VAL A 108 -7.39 -33.69 -17.26
N ARG A 109 -7.79 -32.44 -17.58
CA ARG A 109 -8.37 -32.09 -18.89
C ARG A 109 -7.46 -32.40 -20.09
N ILE A 110 -6.17 -32.68 -19.88
CA ILE A 110 -5.22 -33.06 -20.93
C ILE A 110 -5.09 -34.60 -21.07
N LEU A 111 -5.86 -35.39 -20.34
CA LEU A 111 -5.98 -36.83 -20.61
C LEU A 111 -7.07 -37.04 -21.66
N THR A 112 -6.68 -37.03 -22.93
CA THR A 112 -7.48 -37.34 -24.13
C THR A 112 -7.94 -38.80 -24.20
N VAL A 113 -8.20 -39.44 -23.07
CA VAL A 113 -8.68 -40.81 -22.99
C VAL A 113 -10.16 -40.74 -22.64
N LYS A 114 -11.04 -41.18 -23.56
CA LYS A 114 -12.48 -41.17 -23.33
C LYS A 114 -12.80 -41.97 -22.06
N VAL A 115 -13.47 -41.33 -21.10
CA VAL A 115 -13.93 -42.00 -19.88
C VAL A 115 -15.00 -43.02 -20.28
N PRO A 116 -14.81 -44.32 -19.98
CA PRO A 116 -15.79 -45.34 -20.30
C PRO A 116 -17.13 -45.08 -19.60
N ASN A 117 -18.21 -45.18 -20.36
CA ASN A 117 -19.59 -45.04 -19.89
C ASN A 117 -20.25 -46.38 -19.53
N ARG A 118 -19.51 -47.49 -19.65
CA ARG A 118 -19.95 -48.85 -19.28
C ARG A 118 -18.93 -49.49 -18.32
N PRO A 119 -19.39 -50.30 -17.33
CA PRO A 119 -18.54 -50.85 -16.27
C PRO A 119 -17.37 -51.69 -16.81
N GLU A 120 -17.56 -52.39 -17.92
CA GLU A 120 -16.56 -53.27 -18.54
C GLU A 120 -15.35 -52.50 -19.09
N GLY A 121 -15.51 -51.22 -19.44
CA GLY A 121 -14.45 -50.39 -19.99
C GLY A 121 -13.49 -49.80 -18.95
N TRP A 122 -13.87 -49.82 -17.67
CA TRP A 122 -13.07 -49.20 -16.60
C TRP A 122 -11.75 -49.92 -16.36
N ALA A 123 -11.72 -51.25 -16.48
CA ALA A 123 -10.49 -52.03 -16.32
C ALA A 123 -9.42 -51.61 -17.33
N PHE A 124 -9.79 -51.45 -18.61
CA PHE A 124 -8.87 -51.02 -19.67
C PHE A 124 -8.44 -49.56 -19.54
N PHE A 125 -9.33 -48.70 -19.06
CA PHE A 125 -9.04 -47.30 -18.79
C PHE A 125 -7.99 -47.14 -17.68
N PHE A 126 -8.16 -47.84 -16.56
CA PHE A 126 -7.18 -47.79 -15.46
C PHE A 126 -5.84 -48.43 -15.85
N ALA A 127 -5.84 -49.55 -16.57
CA ALA A 127 -4.60 -50.16 -17.07
C ALA A 127 -3.83 -49.22 -18.02
N SER A 128 -4.54 -48.46 -18.85
CA SER A 128 -3.94 -47.47 -19.75
C SER A 128 -3.34 -46.29 -18.98
N LEU A 129 -4.02 -45.82 -17.93
CA LEU A 129 -3.50 -44.77 -17.05
C LEU A 129 -2.29 -45.25 -16.26
N GLU A 130 -2.33 -46.44 -15.66
CA GLU A 130 -1.23 -47.02 -14.90
C GLU A 130 0.01 -47.17 -15.79
N LYS A 131 -0.15 -47.69 -17.01
CA LYS A 131 0.96 -47.79 -17.97
C LYS A 131 1.51 -46.42 -18.38
N ALA A 132 0.65 -45.42 -18.59
CA ALA A 132 1.07 -44.06 -18.91
C ALA A 132 1.85 -43.41 -17.75
N PHE A 133 1.39 -43.60 -16.51
CA PHE A 133 2.02 -43.12 -15.28
C PHE A 133 3.37 -43.78 -14.99
N VAL A 134 3.56 -45.04 -15.39
CA VAL A 134 4.84 -45.74 -15.26
C VAL A 134 5.81 -45.32 -16.38
N SER A 135 5.32 -45.06 -17.60
CA SER A 135 6.14 -44.71 -18.76
C SER A 135 6.71 -43.28 -18.72
N LYS A 136 5.96 -42.33 -18.18
CA LYS A 136 6.47 -41.00 -17.84
C LYS A 136 6.97 -41.10 -16.40
N LYS A 137 8.23 -40.74 -16.12
CA LYS A 137 8.73 -40.61 -14.73
C LYS A 137 7.96 -39.49 -14.00
N CYS A 138 6.70 -39.71 -13.67
CA CYS A 138 5.91 -38.84 -12.82
C CYS A 138 6.52 -38.90 -11.42
N ALA A 139 6.71 -37.73 -10.80
CA ALA A 139 7.27 -37.60 -9.47
C ALA A 139 6.51 -38.53 -8.51
N ARG A 140 7.28 -39.31 -7.73
CA ARG A 140 6.83 -40.40 -6.86
C ARG A 140 5.91 -39.99 -5.70
N GLU A 141 5.35 -38.77 -5.72
CA GLU A 141 4.54 -38.24 -4.62
C GLU A 141 3.08 -38.69 -4.67
N ILE A 142 2.56 -39.08 -5.84
CA ILE A 142 1.23 -39.69 -5.91
C ILE A 142 1.42 -41.16 -6.27
N GLN A 143 1.34 -42.04 -5.27
CA GLN A 143 1.25 -43.46 -5.55
C GLN A 143 0.00 -43.70 -6.40
N VAL A 144 0.16 -44.37 -7.53
CA VAL A 144 -0.93 -44.69 -8.47
C VAL A 144 -2.12 -45.33 -7.74
N GLY A 145 -1.84 -46.10 -6.68
CA GLY A 145 -2.85 -46.69 -5.81
C GLY A 145 -3.76 -45.69 -5.10
N ASP A 146 -3.27 -44.51 -4.72
CA ASP A 146 -4.08 -43.48 -4.05
C ASP A 146 -4.95 -42.71 -5.04
N PHE A 147 -4.45 -42.47 -6.27
CA PHE A 147 -5.24 -41.90 -7.35
C PHE A 147 -6.38 -42.85 -7.78
N ILE A 148 -6.10 -44.15 -7.90
CA ILE A 148 -7.12 -45.16 -8.23
C ILE A 148 -8.18 -45.26 -7.12
N LYS A 149 -7.77 -45.28 -5.83
CA LYS A 149 -8.72 -45.25 -4.70
C LYS A 149 -9.59 -44.00 -4.72
N PHE A 150 -9.03 -42.85 -5.10
CA PHE A 150 -9.76 -41.59 -5.15
C PHE A 150 -10.79 -41.55 -6.29
N VAL A 151 -10.40 -41.97 -7.49
CA VAL A 151 -11.31 -42.05 -8.65
C VAL A 151 -12.40 -43.09 -8.38
N GLY A 152 -12.05 -44.27 -7.87
CA GLY A 152 -13.02 -45.30 -7.48
C GLY A 152 -14.05 -44.81 -6.44
N ARG A 153 -13.62 -44.03 -5.43
CA ARG A 153 -14.52 -43.45 -4.42
C ARG A 153 -15.50 -42.41 -5.00
N LYS A 154 -15.12 -41.66 -6.05
CA LYS A 154 -16.05 -40.76 -6.74
C LYS A 154 -16.98 -41.50 -7.70
N SER A 155 -16.50 -42.51 -8.40
CA SER A 155 -17.34 -43.32 -9.30
C SER A 155 -18.42 -44.09 -8.54
N PHE A 156 -18.15 -44.57 -7.32
CA PHE A 156 -19.18 -45.19 -6.46
C PHE A 156 -20.19 -44.19 -5.88
N LYS A 157 -19.85 -42.90 -5.78
CA LYS A 157 -20.80 -41.87 -5.34
C LYS A 157 -21.78 -41.43 -6.44
N CYS A 158 -21.54 -41.77 -7.71
CA CYS A 158 -22.47 -41.51 -8.81
C CYS A 158 -23.33 -42.73 -9.20
N VAL A 159 -23.25 -43.85 -8.47
CA VAL A 159 -24.08 -45.05 -8.71
C VAL A 159 -25.20 -45.23 -7.65
N ASN A 160 -25.38 -44.25 -6.74
CA ASN A 160 -26.51 -44.24 -5.79
C ASN A 160 -27.31 -42.92 -5.86
N ILE A 161 -27.65 -42.50 -7.07
CA ILE A 161 -28.86 -41.71 -7.33
C ILE A 161 -29.51 -42.32 -8.56
N CYS A 162 -30.36 -43.32 -8.29
CA CYS A 162 -31.60 -43.69 -8.97
C CYS A 162 -32.08 -44.99 -8.33
#